data_AF-A0A428UBJ7-F1
#
_entry.id   AF-A0A428UBJ7-F1
#
_cell.length_a   1.000
_cell.length_b   1.000
_cell.length_c   1.000
_cell.angle_alpha   90.00
_cell.angle_beta   90.00
_cell.angle_gamma   90.00
#
_symmetry.space_group_name_H-M   'P 1'
#
loop_
_entity.id
_entity.type
_entity.pdbx_description
1 polymer ?
#
loop_
_entity_poly.entity_id
_entity_poly.type
_entity_poly.pdbx_seq_one_letter_code
_entity_poly.pdbx_strand_id
1 'polypeptide(L)'
;MRSETVPLRRLQAFLDESTVRPPIGRFLVPGTAAADIVFSDTPISFMMGVNSETGVVMDKHHPLIGVPLQGKAFALRKGRGSCASSAVILELLYLGKAPSALIFREMDPILVLGVLLAGALYSKSIPVVLIEDDAVWAKLATVQSCKITSKGLMLDDEQLPLDRPYSQSVKTSPEDERMCDEGYNLAFLRYLVERCLLF
;
A
#
# COMPACT_ATOMS: atom_id res chain seq x y z
N MET A 1 5.87 44.81 28.72
CA MET A 1 6.08 43.53 29.43
C MET A 1 4.80 42.71 29.38
N ARG A 2 4.66 41.81 28.41
CA ARG A 2 3.71 40.68 28.50
C ARG A 2 4.49 39.46 28.03
N SER A 3 4.99 38.71 29.02
CA SER A 3 5.56 37.38 28.82
C SER A 3 4.39 36.50 28.45
N GLU A 4 4.27 36.15 27.16
CA GLU A 4 3.40 35.05 26.74
C GLU A 4 4.07 33.75 27.17
N THR A 5 3.78 33.32 28.39
CA THR A 5 4.09 31.97 28.84
C THR A 5 3.29 31.00 28.00
N VAL A 6 3.97 30.35 27.04
CA VAL A 6 3.45 29.16 26.36
C VAL A 6 3.05 28.16 27.45
N PRO A 7 1.79 27.70 27.51
CA PRO A 7 1.34 26.79 28.55
C PRO A 7 2.24 25.55 28.59
N LEU A 8 2.74 25.15 29.76
CA LEU A 8 3.62 23.99 29.94
C LEU A 8 3.08 22.70 29.29
N ARG A 9 1.75 22.55 29.15
CA ARG A 9 1.12 21.44 28.41
C ARG A 9 1.42 21.44 26.89
N ARG A 10 1.54 22.62 26.28
CA ARG A 10 1.90 22.75 24.85
C ARG A 10 3.35 22.40 24.62
N LEU A 11 4.24 22.80 25.54
CA LEU A 11 5.65 22.39 25.52
C LEU A 11 5.79 20.89 25.81
N GLN A 12 5.01 20.31 26.73
CA GLN A 12 5.01 18.87 26.98
C GLN A 12 4.52 18.06 25.78
N ALA A 13 3.49 18.50 25.05
CA ALA A 13 3.05 17.83 23.82
C ALA A 13 4.11 17.90 22.70
N PHE A 14 4.80 19.04 22.57
CA PHE A 14 5.92 19.21 21.64
C PHE A 14 7.16 18.38 22.03
N LEU A 15 7.39 18.19 23.34
CA LEU A 15 8.46 17.34 23.86
C LEU A 15 8.09 15.85 23.82
N ASP A 16 6.81 15.48 23.90
CA ASP A 16 6.35 14.11 23.62
C ASP A 16 6.55 13.74 22.14
N GLU A 17 6.32 14.68 21.21
CA GLU A 17 6.62 14.49 19.79
C GLU A 17 8.12 14.25 19.52
N SER A 18 9.02 14.74 20.37
CA SER A 18 10.46 14.46 20.25
C SER A 18 10.86 13.01 20.56
N THR A 19 9.90 12.17 20.97
CA THR A 19 10.08 10.71 21.15
C THR A 19 9.42 9.87 20.04
N VAL A 20 8.65 10.47 19.14
CA VAL A 20 7.96 9.77 18.05
C VAL A 20 8.92 9.66 16.87
N ARG A 21 9.39 8.44 16.58
CA ARG A 21 10.15 8.19 15.34
C ARG A 21 9.34 8.70 14.15
N PRO A 22 9.94 9.49 13.23
CA PRO A 22 9.24 9.94 12.04
C PRO A 22 8.74 8.72 11.23
N PRO A 23 7.59 8.82 10.55
CA PRO A 23 7.11 7.71 9.74
C PRO A 23 8.12 7.39 8.64
N ILE A 24 8.40 6.10 8.47
CA ILE A 24 9.37 5.59 7.48
C ILE A 24 8.76 5.47 6.07
N GLY A 25 7.48 5.83 5.95
CA GLY A 25 6.64 5.56 4.80
C GLY A 25 5.16 5.67 5.20
N ARG A 26 4.27 5.13 4.36
CA ARG A 26 2.82 5.27 4.54
C ARG A 26 2.03 4.06 4.08
N PHE A 27 0.82 3.90 4.60
CA PHE A 27 -0.17 3.00 4.03
C PHE A 27 -0.76 3.59 2.75
N LEU A 28 -0.85 2.77 1.71
CA LEU A 28 -1.63 3.04 0.50
C LEU A 28 -2.97 2.31 0.57
N VAL A 29 -2.95 1.08 1.07
CA VAL A 29 -4.15 0.30 1.42
C VAL A 29 -3.95 -0.23 2.84
N PRO A 30 -4.77 0.19 3.83
CA PRO A 30 -4.69 -0.33 5.18
C PRO A 30 -5.00 -1.83 5.23
N GLY A 31 -4.36 -2.55 6.16
CA GLY A 31 -4.60 -3.97 6.36
C GLY A 31 -3.58 -4.58 7.31
N THR A 32 -3.66 -5.89 7.49
CA THR A 32 -2.69 -6.64 8.29
C THR A 32 -2.22 -7.87 7.54
N ALA A 33 -0.94 -8.19 7.67
CA ALA A 33 -0.35 -9.38 7.07
C ALA A 33 0.84 -9.86 7.91
N ALA A 34 1.12 -11.16 7.86
CA ALA A 34 2.35 -11.74 8.39
C ALA A 34 2.83 -12.77 7.37
N ALA A 35 4.02 -12.57 6.80
CA ALA A 35 4.49 -13.37 5.68
C ALA A 35 6.00 -13.25 5.50
N ASP A 36 6.58 -14.24 4.80
CA ASP A 36 7.96 -14.18 4.32
C ASP A 36 8.11 -13.09 3.26
N ILE A 37 9.21 -12.35 3.32
CA ILE A 37 9.52 -11.29 2.38
C ILE A 37 10.11 -11.89 1.11
N VAL A 38 9.60 -11.45 -0.03
CA VAL A 38 10.25 -11.61 -1.33
C VAL A 38 10.64 -10.22 -1.81
N PHE A 39 11.94 -9.97 -1.83
CA PHE A 39 12.49 -8.68 -2.20
C PHE A 39 13.00 -8.66 -3.65
N SER A 40 12.69 -7.60 -4.38
CA SER A 40 13.35 -7.27 -5.64
C SER A 40 13.37 -5.77 -5.85
N ASP A 41 14.55 -5.22 -6.05
CA ASP A 41 14.73 -3.83 -6.45
C ASP A 41 14.54 -3.61 -7.97
N THR A 42 14.27 -4.69 -8.71
CA THR A 42 13.91 -4.67 -10.13
C THR A 42 12.40 -4.47 -10.29
N PRO A 43 11.94 -3.48 -11.08
CA PRO A 43 10.52 -3.32 -11.37
C PRO A 43 9.94 -4.51 -12.14
N ILE A 44 8.74 -4.96 -11.77
CA ILE A 44 8.04 -6.10 -12.38
C ILE A 44 6.77 -5.67 -13.10
N SER A 45 6.50 -6.24 -14.28
CA SER A 45 5.17 -6.11 -14.89
C SER A 45 4.27 -7.22 -14.45
N PHE A 46 3.17 -6.91 -13.75
CA PHE A 46 2.19 -7.93 -13.41
C PHE A 46 1.45 -8.44 -14.65
N MET A 47 1.16 -7.57 -15.63
CA MET A 47 0.47 -7.96 -16.86
C MET A 47 1.26 -8.99 -17.69
N MET A 48 2.56 -8.76 -17.91
CA MET A 48 3.38 -9.64 -18.76
C MET A 48 4.24 -10.64 -17.97
N GLY A 49 4.47 -10.38 -16.69
CA GLY A 49 5.46 -11.07 -15.89
C GLY A 49 4.89 -11.96 -14.79
N VAL A 50 3.57 -12.05 -14.66
CA VAL A 50 2.90 -12.91 -13.68
C VAL A 50 1.80 -13.69 -14.38
N ASN A 51 1.75 -15.00 -14.13
CA ASN A 51 0.58 -15.80 -14.49
C ASN A 51 -0.48 -15.65 -13.40
N SER A 52 -1.63 -15.07 -13.74
CA SER A 52 -2.71 -14.80 -12.78
C SER A 52 -3.42 -16.06 -12.27
N GLU A 53 -3.51 -17.11 -13.08
CA GLU A 53 -4.13 -18.39 -12.71
C GLU A 53 -3.30 -19.14 -11.66
N THR A 54 -1.97 -19.14 -11.81
CA THR A 54 -1.05 -19.86 -10.91
C THR A 54 -0.50 -18.99 -9.79
N GLY A 55 -0.44 -17.66 -9.99
CA GLY A 55 0.21 -16.72 -9.10
C GLY A 55 1.73 -16.77 -9.15
N VAL A 56 2.34 -17.25 -10.24
CA VAL A 56 3.79 -17.41 -10.37
C VAL A 56 4.39 -16.33 -11.26
N VAL A 57 5.56 -15.81 -10.88
CA VAL A 57 6.33 -14.88 -11.72
C VAL A 57 6.93 -15.63 -12.92
N MET A 58 6.62 -15.18 -14.13
CA MET A 58 7.01 -15.81 -15.40
C MET A 58 7.99 -14.97 -16.23
N ASP A 59 8.26 -13.72 -15.83
CA ASP A 59 9.20 -12.86 -16.55
C ASP A 59 10.61 -13.46 -16.52
N LYS A 60 11.09 -13.90 -17.69
CA LYS A 60 12.39 -14.57 -17.87
C LYS A 60 13.58 -13.71 -17.53
N HIS A 61 13.40 -12.39 -17.50
CA HIS A 61 14.46 -11.43 -17.22
C HIS A 61 14.39 -10.90 -15.78
N HIS A 62 13.36 -11.30 -15.01
CA HIS A 62 13.18 -10.83 -13.65
C HIS A 62 13.88 -11.77 -12.65
N PRO A 63 14.56 -11.24 -11.62
CA PRO A 63 15.26 -12.06 -10.62
C PRO A 63 14.33 -12.99 -9.82
N LEU A 64 13.03 -12.68 -9.78
CA LEU A 64 12.01 -13.47 -9.08
C LEU A 64 11.32 -14.51 -9.96
N ILE A 65 11.82 -14.82 -11.16
CA ILE A 65 11.24 -15.87 -12.02
C ILE A 65 11.00 -17.18 -11.23
N GLY A 66 9.80 -17.77 -11.39
CA GLY A 66 9.39 -19.00 -10.74
C GLY A 66 8.92 -18.84 -9.29
N VAL A 67 9.05 -17.65 -8.69
CA VAL A 67 8.59 -17.42 -7.31
C VAL A 67 7.07 -17.31 -7.28
N PRO A 68 6.37 -18.07 -6.41
CA PRO A 68 4.93 -17.91 -6.20
C PRO A 68 4.62 -16.67 -5.35
N LEU A 69 3.60 -15.93 -5.73
CA LEU A 69 3.09 -14.76 -5.02
C LEU A 69 2.38 -15.15 -3.72
N GLN A 70 1.55 -16.18 -3.79
CA GLN A 70 0.62 -16.56 -2.71
C GLN A 70 1.33 -16.75 -1.37
N GLY A 71 0.81 -16.09 -0.33
CA GLY A 71 1.29 -16.24 1.05
C GLY A 71 2.57 -15.46 1.38
N LYS A 72 3.08 -14.62 0.47
CA LYS A 72 4.32 -13.86 0.64
C LYS A 72 4.08 -12.35 0.68
N ALA A 73 4.97 -11.61 1.33
CA ALA A 73 5.01 -10.15 1.25
C ALA A 73 6.00 -9.74 0.16
N PHE A 74 5.50 -9.16 -0.92
CA PHE A 74 6.35 -8.75 -2.05
C PHE A 74 6.83 -7.32 -1.84
N ALA A 75 8.13 -7.17 -1.56
CA ALA A 75 8.84 -5.90 -1.50
C ALA A 75 9.47 -5.60 -2.87
N LEU A 76 8.83 -4.71 -3.63
CA LEU A 76 9.18 -4.40 -5.02
C LEU A 76 9.53 -2.92 -5.16
N ARG A 77 10.53 -2.57 -5.95
CA ARG A 77 10.83 -1.15 -6.22
C ARG A 77 9.57 -0.41 -6.68
N LYS A 78 8.89 -0.95 -7.69
CA LYS A 78 7.58 -0.54 -8.22
C LYS A 78 7.07 -1.60 -9.18
N GLY A 79 5.80 -1.51 -9.56
CA GLY A 79 5.35 -2.20 -10.76
C GLY A 79 5.76 -1.46 -12.04
N ARG A 80 5.60 -2.16 -13.16
CA ARG A 80 5.88 -1.68 -14.51
C ARG A 80 4.74 -2.05 -15.43
N GLY A 81 4.32 -1.10 -16.26
CA GLY A 81 3.30 -1.33 -17.28
C GLY A 81 2.16 -0.32 -17.18
N SER A 82 1.04 -0.66 -17.81
CA SER A 82 -0.14 0.20 -17.92
C SER A 82 -1.31 -0.37 -17.12
N CYS A 83 -2.49 0.24 -17.28
CA CYS A 83 -3.73 -0.04 -16.55
C CYS A 83 -4.08 -1.52 -16.44
N ALA A 84 -3.72 -2.34 -17.44
CA ALA A 84 -3.97 -3.79 -17.43
C ALA A 84 -3.35 -4.54 -16.23
N SER A 85 -2.31 -4.00 -15.59
CA SER A 85 -1.72 -4.62 -14.39
C SER A 85 -2.69 -4.63 -13.19
N SER A 86 -3.64 -3.68 -13.12
CA SER A 86 -4.65 -3.66 -12.07
C SER A 86 -5.62 -4.83 -12.19
N ALA A 87 -5.98 -5.22 -13.43
CA ALA A 87 -6.81 -6.38 -13.69
C ALA A 87 -6.14 -7.69 -13.25
N VAL A 88 -4.82 -7.81 -13.42
CA VAL A 88 -4.07 -8.98 -12.94
C VAL A 88 -4.08 -9.07 -11.41
N ILE A 89 -3.87 -7.95 -10.70
CA ILE A 89 -3.97 -7.93 -9.22
C ILE A 89 -5.38 -8.30 -8.77
N LEU A 90 -6.40 -7.74 -9.42
CA LEU A 90 -7.80 -8.04 -9.15
C LEU A 90 -8.09 -9.53 -9.30
N GLU A 91 -7.63 -10.14 -10.40
CA GLU A 91 -7.79 -11.56 -10.69
C GLU A 91 -7.02 -12.44 -9.68
N LEU A 92 -5.78 -12.10 -9.37
CA LEU A 92 -4.98 -12.80 -8.36
C LEU A 92 -5.68 -12.80 -6.99
N LEU A 93 -6.25 -11.67 -6.57
CA LEU A 93 -7.01 -11.58 -5.32
C LEU A 93 -8.30 -12.42 -5.41
N TYR A 94 -9.04 -12.29 -6.52
CA TYR A 94 -10.24 -13.07 -6.77
C TYR A 94 -9.99 -14.59 -6.70
N LEU A 95 -8.91 -15.07 -7.30
CA LEU A 95 -8.50 -16.48 -7.30
C LEU A 95 -7.76 -16.92 -6.02
N GLY A 96 -7.48 -15.99 -5.10
CA GLY A 96 -6.73 -16.28 -3.87
C GLY A 96 -5.25 -16.59 -4.11
N LYS A 97 -4.69 -16.16 -5.24
CA LYS A 97 -3.30 -16.35 -5.67
C LYS A 97 -2.42 -15.10 -5.46
N ALA A 98 -3.02 -14.01 -4.98
CA ALA A 98 -2.34 -12.78 -4.64
C ALA A 98 -1.33 -12.95 -3.49
N PRO A 99 -0.30 -12.07 -3.42
CA PRO A 99 0.56 -11.99 -2.26
C PRO A 99 -0.24 -11.61 -1.01
N SER A 100 0.32 -11.88 0.17
CA SER A 100 -0.27 -11.46 1.45
C SER A 100 -0.13 -9.96 1.69
N ALA A 101 0.87 -9.33 1.08
CA ALA A 101 1.12 -7.89 1.16
C ALA A 101 1.93 -7.40 -0.05
N LEU A 102 1.76 -6.12 -0.39
CA LEU A 102 2.64 -5.40 -1.31
C LEU A 102 3.36 -4.29 -0.55
N ILE A 103 4.67 -4.20 -0.73
CA ILE A 103 5.54 -3.19 -0.13
C ILE A 103 6.29 -2.53 -1.29
N PHE A 104 6.12 -1.24 -1.49
CA PHE A 104 6.71 -0.50 -2.60
C PHE A 104 7.78 0.50 -2.14
N ARG A 105 8.80 0.73 -2.97
CA ARG A 105 9.74 1.85 -2.80
C ARG A 105 9.24 3.12 -3.45
N GLU A 106 8.69 2.99 -4.64
CA GLU A 106 8.14 4.08 -5.44
C GLU A 106 6.64 3.83 -5.66
N MET A 107 5.86 4.91 -5.71
CA MET A 107 4.41 4.83 -5.85
C MET A 107 4.00 4.14 -7.16
N ASP A 108 3.11 3.14 -7.06
CA ASP A 108 2.46 2.52 -8.20
C ASP A 108 0.93 2.56 -8.03
N PRO A 109 0.25 3.59 -8.58
CA PRO A 109 -1.19 3.73 -8.44
C PRO A 109 -1.98 2.63 -9.18
N ILE A 110 -1.38 1.96 -10.17
CA ILE A 110 -2.07 0.95 -10.98
C ILE A 110 -2.25 -0.33 -10.18
N LEU A 111 -1.20 -0.80 -9.50
CA LEU A 111 -1.31 -1.99 -8.66
C LEU A 111 -2.18 -1.73 -7.43
N VAL A 112 -2.07 -0.54 -6.83
CA VAL A 112 -2.95 -0.09 -5.73
C VAL A 112 -4.42 -0.13 -6.17
N LEU A 113 -4.74 0.43 -7.34
CA LEU A 113 -6.10 0.39 -7.89
C LEU A 113 -6.64 -1.03 -8.01
N GLY A 114 -5.83 -2.00 -8.44
CA GLY A 114 -6.23 -3.40 -8.51
C GLY A 114 -6.66 -3.97 -7.15
N VAL A 115 -5.92 -3.65 -6.08
CA VAL A 115 -6.26 -4.07 -4.71
C VAL A 115 -7.55 -3.41 -4.23
N LEU A 116 -7.72 -2.12 -4.52
CA LEU A 116 -8.90 -1.35 -4.15
C LEU A 116 -10.16 -1.87 -4.86
N LEU A 117 -10.08 -2.17 -6.16
CA LEU A 117 -11.16 -2.76 -6.93
C LEU A 117 -11.54 -4.15 -6.39
N ALA A 118 -10.58 -4.96 -5.99
CA ALA A 118 -10.85 -6.27 -5.38
C ALA A 118 -11.56 -6.14 -4.03
N GLY A 119 -11.19 -5.13 -3.25
CA GLY A 119 -11.86 -4.80 -2.00
C GLY A 119 -13.30 -4.34 -2.22
N ALA A 120 -13.56 -3.61 -3.31
CA ALA A 120 -14.89 -3.11 -3.66
C ALA A 120 -15.81 -4.17 -4.27
N LEU A 121 -15.30 -4.96 -5.22
CA LEU A 121 -16.10 -5.92 -5.97
C LEU A 121 -16.27 -7.25 -5.24
N TYR A 122 -15.23 -7.68 -4.50
CA TYR A 122 -15.14 -9.05 -4.00
C TYR A 122 -14.88 -9.13 -2.49
N SER A 123 -14.81 -7.99 -1.78
CA SER A 123 -14.41 -7.95 -0.37
C SER A 123 -13.07 -8.64 -0.10
N LYS A 124 -12.16 -8.63 -1.08
CA LYS A 124 -10.81 -9.20 -0.97
C LYS A 124 -9.77 -8.10 -1.06
N SER A 125 -8.93 -7.98 -0.05
CA SER A 125 -7.93 -6.91 0.01
C SER A 125 -6.68 -7.39 0.75
N ILE A 126 -5.57 -6.72 0.46
CA ILE A 126 -4.27 -6.94 1.09
C ILE A 126 -3.68 -5.59 1.47
N PRO A 127 -2.87 -5.50 2.54
CA PRO A 127 -2.16 -4.28 2.84
C PRO A 127 -1.19 -3.92 1.70
N VAL A 128 -1.19 -2.64 1.36
CA VAL A 128 -0.20 -2.05 0.44
C VAL A 128 0.46 -0.87 1.15
N VAL A 129 1.78 -0.87 1.21
CA VAL A 129 2.57 0.18 1.89
C VAL A 129 3.66 0.72 0.99
N LEU A 130 3.98 2.00 1.16
CA LEU A 130 5.10 2.68 0.51
C LEU A 130 6.17 2.96 1.56
N ILE A 131 7.42 2.60 1.29
CA ILE A 131 8.57 2.80 2.17
C ILE A 131 9.49 3.86 1.57
N GLU A 132 9.57 5.02 2.23
CA GLU A 132 10.32 6.20 1.78
C GLU A 132 11.70 6.28 2.46
N ASP A 133 11.89 5.63 3.60
CA ASP A 133 13.17 5.52 4.29
C ASP A 133 14.14 4.53 3.59
N ASP A 134 15.34 5.00 3.23
CA ASP A 134 16.37 4.21 2.53
C ASP A 134 16.92 3.05 3.37
N ALA A 135 17.13 3.26 4.67
CA ALA A 135 17.70 2.25 5.55
C ALA A 135 16.71 1.10 5.76
N VAL A 136 15.43 1.42 5.91
CA VAL A 136 14.37 0.40 5.97
C VAL A 136 14.25 -0.35 4.65
N TRP A 137 14.30 0.35 3.50
CA TRP A 137 14.26 -0.31 2.19
C TRP A 137 15.40 -1.32 2.03
N ALA A 138 16.62 -0.92 2.41
CA ALA A 138 17.78 -1.81 2.40
C ALA A 138 17.61 -3.01 3.36
N LYS A 139 16.99 -2.79 4.54
CA LYS A 139 16.71 -3.85 5.52
C LYS A 139 15.73 -4.90 4.98
N LEU A 140 14.77 -4.53 4.12
CA LEU A 140 13.84 -5.50 3.49
C LEU A 140 14.55 -6.54 2.62
N ALA A 141 15.74 -6.24 2.11
CA ALA A 141 16.51 -7.20 1.30
C ALA A 141 17.20 -8.29 2.15
N THR A 142 17.35 -8.09 3.46
CA THR A 142 18.09 -9.00 4.35
C THR A 142 17.19 -9.73 5.35
N VAL A 143 16.04 -9.16 5.68
CA VAL A 143 15.06 -9.74 6.61
C VAL A 143 14.24 -10.84 5.93
N GLN A 144 13.97 -11.92 6.67
CA GLN A 144 13.24 -13.08 6.12
C GLN A 144 11.73 -12.90 6.12
N SER A 145 11.16 -12.21 7.11
CA SER A 145 9.71 -12.07 7.26
C SER A 145 9.32 -10.71 7.83
N CYS A 146 8.09 -10.29 7.55
CA CYS A 146 7.53 -9.06 8.11
C CYS A 146 6.14 -9.28 8.68
N LYS A 147 5.72 -8.36 9.55
CA LYS A 147 4.31 -8.20 9.91
C LYS A 147 3.86 -6.77 9.62
N ILE A 148 2.77 -6.61 8.89
CA ILE A 148 2.09 -5.34 8.71
C ILE A 148 0.93 -5.31 9.71
N THR A 149 0.89 -4.28 10.54
CA THR A 149 -0.15 -4.07 11.56
C THR A 149 -0.80 -2.70 11.39
N SER A 150 -1.85 -2.41 12.15
CA SER A 150 -2.47 -1.06 12.17
C SER A 150 -1.56 0.06 12.69
N LYS A 151 -0.41 -0.29 13.27
CA LYS A 151 0.60 0.66 13.79
C LYS A 151 1.77 0.88 12.83
N GLY A 152 1.93 0.03 11.81
CA GLY A 152 3.02 0.13 10.83
C GLY A 152 3.62 -1.21 10.46
N LEU A 153 4.85 -1.18 9.96
CA LEU A 153 5.62 -2.34 9.54
C LEU A 153 6.48 -2.85 10.69
N MET A 154 6.44 -4.14 10.98
CA MET A 154 7.36 -4.81 11.88
C MET A 154 8.37 -5.63 11.05
N LEU A 155 9.65 -5.37 11.30
CA LEU A 155 10.77 -6.15 10.78
C LEU A 155 11.58 -6.66 11.98
N ASP A 156 11.75 -7.97 12.09
CA ASP A 156 12.25 -8.62 13.30
C ASP A 156 11.38 -8.24 14.53
N ASP A 157 11.99 -7.69 15.57
CA ASP A 157 11.31 -7.18 16.78
C ASP A 157 11.10 -5.65 16.77
N GLU A 158 11.43 -4.99 15.65
CA GLU A 158 11.37 -3.53 15.53
C GLU A 158 10.06 -3.08 14.88
N GLN A 159 9.28 -2.27 15.61
CA GLN A 159 8.10 -1.59 15.07
C GLN A 159 8.50 -0.28 14.39
N LEU A 160 8.25 -0.19 13.08
CA LEU A 160 8.51 0.98 12.26
C LEU A 160 7.17 1.67 11.95
N PRO A 161 6.99 2.95 12.34
CA PRO A 161 5.74 3.64 12.13
C PRO A 161 5.52 3.94 10.65
N LEU A 162 4.31 3.67 10.17
CA LEU A 162 3.85 4.09 8.86
C LEU A 162 2.78 5.16 9.06
N ASP A 163 2.88 6.23 8.27
CA ASP A 163 1.83 7.23 8.23
C ASP A 163 0.53 6.62 7.67
N ARG A 164 -0.59 7.12 8.14
CA ARG A 164 -1.90 6.71 7.62
C ARG A 164 -2.15 7.44 6.30
N PRO A 165 -3.02 6.89 5.43
CA PRO A 165 -3.48 7.67 4.28
C PRO A 165 -4.06 8.97 4.82
N TYR A 166 -3.49 10.09 4.38
CA TYR A 166 -3.86 11.41 4.87
C TYR A 166 -5.34 11.66 4.54
N SER A 167 -6.18 11.83 5.56
CA SER A 167 -7.61 12.11 5.37
C SER A 167 -7.81 13.59 5.05
N GLN A 168 -7.36 14.05 3.90
CA GLN A 168 -7.88 15.31 3.38
C GLN A 168 -9.19 15.03 2.65
N SER A 169 -10.27 15.66 3.12
CA SER A 169 -11.51 15.74 2.37
C SER A 169 -11.20 16.43 1.05
N VAL A 170 -11.14 15.67 -0.04
CA VAL A 170 -11.12 16.24 -1.38
C VAL A 170 -12.40 17.05 -1.53
N LYS A 171 -12.27 18.36 -1.76
CA LYS A 171 -13.43 19.20 -2.06
C LYS A 171 -13.91 18.86 -3.46
N THR A 172 -15.01 18.13 -3.56
CA THR A 172 -15.72 17.90 -4.82
C THR A 172 -16.37 19.20 -5.27
N SER A 173 -16.33 19.47 -6.56
CA SER A 173 -17.14 20.52 -7.16
C SER A 173 -18.58 20.05 -7.33
N PRO A 174 -19.57 20.97 -7.45
CA PRO A 174 -20.93 20.59 -7.81
C PRO A 174 -21.03 19.90 -9.18
N GLU A 175 -20.02 20.05 -10.04
CA GLU A 175 -19.92 19.34 -11.33
C GLU A 175 -19.52 17.88 -11.13
N ASP A 176 -18.57 17.61 -10.23
CA ASP A 176 -18.17 16.25 -9.86
C ASP A 176 -19.32 15.47 -9.20
N GLU A 177 -20.11 16.14 -8.37
CA GLU A 177 -21.29 15.56 -7.72
C GLU A 177 -22.38 15.21 -8.74
N ARG A 178 -22.62 16.09 -9.73
CA ARG A 178 -23.54 15.81 -10.84
C ARG A 178 -23.08 14.66 -11.73
N MET A 179 -21.77 14.57 -12.02
CA MET A 179 -21.21 13.43 -12.79
C MET A 179 -21.38 12.11 -12.05
N CYS A 180 -21.34 12.13 -10.73
CA CYS A 180 -21.62 10.95 -9.93
C CYS A 180 -23.10 10.55 -10.09
N ASP A 181 -24.03 11.51 -10.05
CA ASP A 181 -25.48 11.25 -10.06
C ASP A 181 -26.06 10.71 -11.39
N GLU A 182 -25.37 10.89 -12.53
CA GLU A 182 -25.89 10.61 -13.88
C GLU A 182 -25.73 9.15 -14.39
N GLY A 183 -25.65 8.15 -13.50
CA GLY A 183 -25.99 6.76 -13.86
C GLY A 183 -24.84 5.77 -14.08
N TYR A 184 -23.62 6.09 -13.66
CA TYR A 184 -22.69 5.03 -13.26
C TYR A 184 -23.11 4.54 -11.87
N ASN A 185 -23.00 3.25 -11.57
CA ASN A 185 -23.44 2.69 -10.30
C ASN A 185 -22.74 3.42 -9.12
N LEU A 186 -23.43 4.43 -8.61
CA LEU A 186 -22.95 5.38 -7.62
C LEU A 186 -22.49 4.67 -6.36
N ALA A 187 -23.13 3.58 -5.96
CA ALA A 187 -22.67 2.81 -4.82
C ALA A 187 -21.24 2.29 -5.03
N PHE A 188 -20.87 1.92 -6.25
CA PHE A 188 -19.55 1.39 -6.58
C PHE A 188 -18.49 2.48 -6.72
N LEU A 189 -18.80 3.57 -7.42
CA LEU A 189 -17.88 4.72 -7.54
C LEU A 189 -17.76 5.49 -6.22
N ARG A 190 -18.85 5.68 -5.48
CA ARG A 190 -18.84 6.29 -4.15
C ARG A 190 -18.16 5.39 -3.12
N TYR A 191 -18.29 4.07 -3.20
CA TYR A 191 -17.48 3.15 -2.39
C TYR A 191 -15.99 3.26 -2.74
N LEU A 192 -15.63 3.30 -4.02
CA LEU A 192 -14.24 3.49 -4.46
C LEU A 192 -13.70 4.87 -4.08
N VAL A 193 -14.49 5.93 -4.17
CA VAL A 193 -14.08 7.29 -3.82
C VAL A 193 -14.02 7.46 -2.30
N GLU A 194 -15.04 7.05 -1.54
CA GLU A 194 -15.09 7.24 -0.07
C GLU A 194 -14.17 6.29 0.72
N ARG A 195 -13.82 5.11 0.18
CA ARG A 195 -12.96 4.14 0.90
C ARG A 195 -11.63 3.82 0.25
N CYS A 196 -11.44 4.12 -1.04
CA CYS A 196 -10.29 3.64 -1.80
C CYS A 196 -9.49 4.75 -2.50
N LEU A 197 -10.07 5.91 -2.82
CA LEU A 197 -9.44 6.96 -3.64
C LEU A 197 -9.45 8.34 -2.99
N LEU A 198 -9.43 8.43 -1.66
CA LEU A 198 -9.03 9.66 -0.97
C LEU A 198 -7.49 9.67 -0.87
N PHE A 199 -6.85 10.08 -1.97
CA PHE A 199 -5.56 10.78 -1.94
C PHE A 199 -5.79 12.25 -1.60
#